data_AF-A0A8T4K3C0-F1
#
_entry.id   AF-A0A8T4K3C0-F1
#
_cell.length_a   1.000
_cell.length_b   1.000
_cell.length_c   1.000
_cell.angle_alpha   90.00
_cell.angle_beta   90.00
_cell.angle_gamma   90.00
#
_symmetry.space_group_name_H-M   'P 1'
#
loop_
_entity.id
_entity.type
_entity.pdbx_description
1 polymer ?
#
loop_
_entity_poly.entity_id
_entity_poly.type
_entity_poly.pdbx_seq_one_letter_code
_entity_poly.pdbx_strand_id
1 'polypeptide(L)'
;MHDLRHSHAALMVELGYSIVAVAERLGNTVEVAMATYSHLYPNKMKSLATDLNRISSSDLAVIPAPGMSDLSALSSKLENVEKEAEKI
;
A
#
# COMPACT_ATOMS: atom_id res chain seq x y z
N MET A 1 13.26 -28.39 0.23
CA MET A 1 11.94 -28.41 -0.46
C MET A 1 10.87 -27.54 0.19
N HIS A 2 11.10 -26.94 1.37
CA HIS A 2 10.13 -26.01 1.98
C HIS A 2 10.27 -24.57 1.47
N ASP A 3 11.51 -24.11 1.25
CA ASP A 3 11.79 -22.72 0.87
C ASP A 3 11.22 -22.37 -0.51
N LEU A 4 11.27 -23.29 -1.48
CA LEU A 4 10.67 -23.06 -2.81
C LEU A 4 9.15 -22.88 -2.75
N ARG A 5 8.46 -23.67 -1.91
CA ARG A 5 7.01 -23.51 -1.69
C ARG A 5 6.72 -22.21 -0.96
N HIS A 6 7.60 -21.80 -0.05
CA HIS A 6 7.49 -20.54 0.66
C HIS A 6 7.69 -19.33 -0.25
N SER A 7 8.72 -19.35 -1.09
CA SER A 7 8.97 -18.32 -2.12
C SER A 7 7.82 -18.25 -3.13
N HIS A 8 7.26 -19.40 -3.52
CA HIS A 8 6.09 -19.46 -4.40
C HIS A 8 4.87 -18.78 -3.75
N ALA A 9 4.54 -19.13 -2.50
CA ALA A 9 3.45 -18.50 -1.77
C ALA A 9 3.69 -17.00 -1.60
N ALA A 10 4.88 -16.58 -1.19
CA ALA A 10 5.25 -15.17 -1.03
C ALA A 10 5.08 -14.36 -2.31
N LEU A 11 5.49 -14.91 -3.46
CA LEU A 11 5.28 -14.27 -4.75
C LEU A 11 3.79 -14.07 -5.06
N MET A 12 2.95 -15.06 -4.79
CA MET A 12 1.50 -14.94 -5.00
C MET A 12 0.87 -13.87 -4.11
N VAL A 13 1.33 -13.77 -2.86
CA VAL A 13 0.88 -12.74 -1.93
C VAL A 13 1.30 -11.35 -2.41
N GLU A 14 2.48 -11.22 -2.99
CA GLU A 14 2.97 -9.96 -3.57
C GLU A 14 2.18 -9.53 -4.80
N LEU A 15 1.79 -10.49 -5.65
CA LEU A 15 0.90 -10.26 -6.79
C LEU A 15 -0.55 -9.94 -6.38
N GLY A 16 -0.87 -9.98 -5.08
CA GLY A 16 -2.18 -9.61 -4.55
C GLY A 16 -3.21 -10.75 -4.50
N TYR A 17 -2.79 -12.00 -4.67
CA TYR A 17 -3.70 -13.14 -4.57
C TYR A 17 -4.16 -13.38 -3.13
N SER A 18 -5.44 -13.74 -2.98
CA SER A 18 -6.03 -14.10 -1.70
C SER A 18 -5.49 -15.44 -1.20
N ILE A 19 -5.50 -15.64 0.12
CA ILE A 19 -4.99 -16.89 0.70
C ILE A 19 -5.77 -18.13 0.25
N VAL A 20 -7.03 -17.95 -0.14
CA VAL A 20 -7.88 -19.00 -0.72
C VAL A 20 -7.33 -19.44 -2.08
N ALA A 21 -7.04 -18.49 -2.97
CA ALA A 21 -6.47 -18.78 -4.29
C ALA A 21 -5.07 -19.43 -4.18
N VAL A 22 -4.27 -18.98 -3.20
CA VAL A 22 -2.96 -19.56 -2.90
C VAL A 22 -3.12 -21.02 -2.41
N ALA A 23 -4.09 -21.28 -1.53
CA ALA A 23 -4.38 -22.63 -1.03
C ALA A 23 -4.82 -23.58 -2.16
N GLU A 24 -5.75 -23.15 -3.01
CA GLU A 24 -6.20 -23.91 -4.18
C GLU A 24 -5.05 -24.24 -5.13
N ARG A 25 -4.15 -23.27 -5.37
CA ARG A 25 -3.02 -23.46 -6.28
C ARG A 25 -1.93 -24.37 -5.72
N LEU A 26 -1.71 -24.35 -4.41
CA LEU A 26 -0.79 -25.26 -3.71
C LEU A 26 -1.40 -26.65 -3.49
N GLY A 27 -2.72 -26.81 -3.69
CA GLY A 27 -3.44 -28.05 -3.42
C GLY A 27 -3.62 -28.32 -1.92
N ASN A 28 -3.64 -27.25 -1.10
CA ASN A 28 -3.84 -27.33 0.35
C ASN A 28 -5.20 -26.77 0.74
N THR A 29 -5.72 -27.21 1.88
CA THR A 29 -6.88 -26.59 2.51
C THR A 29 -6.54 -25.18 3.00
N VAL A 30 -7.52 -24.27 2.96
CA VAL A 30 -7.35 -22.88 3.42
C VAL A 30 -6.84 -22.79 4.85
N GLU A 31 -7.30 -23.67 5.76
CA GLU A 31 -6.83 -23.71 7.15
C GLU A 31 -5.32 -23.98 7.25
N VAL A 32 -4.82 -24.97 6.51
CA VAL A 32 -3.39 -25.32 6.48
C VAL A 32 -2.57 -24.20 5.84
N ALA A 33 -3.07 -23.60 4.75
CA ALA A 33 -2.41 -22.47 4.12
C ALA A 33 -2.35 -21.24 5.06
N MET A 34 -3.42 -20.95 5.79
CA MET A 34 -3.45 -19.89 6.79
C MET A 34 -2.49 -20.17 7.95
N ALA A 35 -2.48 -21.40 8.49
CA ALA A 35 -1.53 -21.77 9.54
C ALA A 35 -0.07 -21.63 9.10
N THR A 36 0.22 -21.89 7.83
CA THR A 36 1.59 -21.92 7.30
C THR A 36 2.08 -20.56 6.77
N TYR A 37 1.18 -19.74 6.23
CA TYR A 37 1.51 -18.54 5.47
C TYR A 37 0.83 -17.26 5.98
N SER A 38 0.13 -17.31 7.11
CA SER A 38 -0.54 -16.14 7.72
C SER A 38 0.42 -14.95 7.94
N HIS A 39 1.68 -15.22 8.26
CA HIS A 39 2.71 -14.18 8.44
C HIS A 39 3.11 -13.46 7.15
N LEU A 40 2.71 -13.95 5.97
CA LEU A 40 2.89 -13.26 4.69
C LEU A 40 1.81 -12.20 4.44
N TYR A 41 0.73 -12.19 5.23
CA TYR A 41 -0.37 -11.22 5.13
C TYR A 41 -0.39 -10.14 6.24
N PRO A 42 0.74 -9.57 6.71
CA PRO A 42 0.68 -8.51 7.71
C PRO A 42 0.18 -7.22 7.05
N ASN A 43 -0.78 -6.55 7.68
CA ASN A 43 -1.27 -5.23 7.27
C ASN A 43 -1.82 -5.12 5.82
N LYS A 44 -2.05 -6.24 5.11
CA LYS A 44 -2.68 -6.23 3.77
C LYS A 44 -4.05 -5.54 3.81
N MET A 45 -4.83 -5.74 4.88
CA MET A 45 -6.10 -5.03 5.08
C MET A 45 -5.94 -3.51 5.21
N LYS A 46 -4.83 -3.02 5.79
CA LYS A 46 -4.54 -1.59 5.89
C LYS A 46 -4.16 -1.00 4.52
N SER A 47 -3.36 -1.73 3.74
CA SER A 47 -3.07 -1.34 2.35
C SER A 47 -4.35 -1.33 1.52
N LEU A 48 -5.15 -2.40 1.58
CA LEU A 48 -6.42 -2.49 0.88
C LEU A 48 -7.39 -1.39 1.29
N ALA A 49 -7.52 -1.09 2.59
CA ALA A 49 -8.33 0.03 3.06
C ALA A 49 -7.80 1.37 2.56
N THR A 50 -6.48 1.54 2.47
CA THR A 50 -5.85 2.74 1.91
C THR A 50 -6.09 2.85 0.40
N ASP A 51 -5.99 1.75 -0.34
CA ASP A 51 -6.24 1.68 -1.78
C ASP A 51 -7.73 1.89 -2.10
N LEU A 52 -8.63 1.28 -1.32
CA LEU A 52 -10.07 1.50 -1.42
C LEU A 52 -10.45 2.91 -1.03
N ASN A 53 -9.83 3.48 0.01
CA ASN A 53 -10.03 4.90 0.34
C ASN A 53 -9.49 5.78 -0.79
N ARG A 54 -8.36 5.46 -1.42
CA ARG A 54 -7.85 6.20 -2.58
C ARG A 54 -8.82 6.17 -3.77
N ILE A 55 -9.42 5.01 -4.06
CA ILE A 55 -10.41 4.84 -5.13
C ILE A 55 -11.77 5.46 -4.75
N SER A 56 -12.18 5.37 -3.49
CA SER A 56 -13.43 5.96 -3.01
C SER A 56 -13.33 7.48 -2.84
N SER A 57 -12.13 7.99 -2.50
CA SER A 57 -11.84 9.41 -2.35
C SER A 57 -11.45 10.08 -3.66
N SER A 58 -11.38 9.36 -4.79
CA SER A 58 -11.29 10.00 -6.10
C SER A 58 -12.55 10.79 -6.48
N ASP A 59 -13.57 10.81 -5.62
CA ASP A 59 -14.71 11.74 -5.73
C ASP A 59 -14.67 12.94 -4.77
N LEU A 60 -13.94 12.96 -3.65
CA LEU A 60 -13.81 14.20 -2.85
C LEU A 60 -12.51 14.22 -2.05
N ALA A 61 -11.77 15.32 -2.25
CA ALA A 61 -10.55 15.73 -1.59
C ALA A 61 -10.48 15.39 -0.08
N VAL A 62 -9.35 14.83 0.37
CA VAL A 62 -8.61 15.16 1.61
C VAL A 62 -7.34 14.27 1.67
N ILE A 63 -6.17 14.91 1.70
CA ILE A 63 -4.84 14.36 2.02
C ILE A 63 -4.50 14.95 3.41
N PRO A 64 -3.95 14.21 4.39
CA PRO A 64 -2.58 13.67 4.28
C PRO A 64 -2.26 12.30 4.88
N ALA A 65 -1.39 11.56 4.17
CA ALA A 65 -0.57 10.48 4.74
C ALA A 65 0.64 11.10 5.49
N PRO A 66 1.17 10.41 6.52
CA PRO A 66 2.11 11.00 7.45
C PRO A 66 3.52 11.02 6.86
N GLY A 67 4.07 12.23 6.69
CA GLY A 67 5.48 12.46 6.39
C GLY A 67 5.75 12.78 4.93
N MET A 68 6.03 14.07 4.69
CA MET A 68 6.66 14.66 3.50
C MET A 68 5.71 14.72 2.28
N SER A 69 5.32 15.88 1.78
CA SER A 69 5.86 17.24 1.88
C SER A 69 4.75 18.19 1.48
N ASP A 70 4.34 19.06 2.41
CA ASP A 70 3.23 19.99 2.19
C ASP A 70 3.53 20.86 0.96
N LEU A 71 2.68 20.75 -0.07
CA LEU A 71 2.64 21.71 -1.19
C LEU A 71 2.44 23.15 -0.69
N SER A 72 1.91 23.30 0.53
CA SER A 72 1.89 24.57 1.29
C SER A 72 3.28 25.18 1.44
N ALA A 73 4.32 24.39 1.71
CA ALA A 73 5.68 24.90 1.88
C ALA A 73 6.30 25.38 0.56
N LEU A 74 5.88 24.81 -0.58
CA LEU A 74 6.26 25.28 -1.92
C LEU A 74 5.47 26.55 -2.31
N SER A 75 4.20 26.64 -1.94
CA SER A 75 3.38 27.85 -2.13
C SER A 75 3.94 29.04 -1.33
N SER A 76 4.31 28.81 -0.07
CA SER A 76 4.95 29.84 0.77
C SER A 76 6.33 30.24 0.25
N LYS A 77 7.10 29.30 -0.32
CA LYS A 77 8.38 29.62 -0.96
C LYS A 77 8.21 30.44 -2.24
N LEU A 78 7.18 30.19 -3.04
CA LEU A 78 6.89 30.96 -4.26
C LEU A 78 6.40 32.38 -3.93
N GLU A 79 5.51 32.54 -2.96
CA GLU A 79 5.01 33.87 -2.57
C GLU A 79 6.11 34.74 -1.95
N ASN A 80 7.06 34.14 -1.23
CA ASN A 80 8.23 34.84 -0.72
C ASN A 80 9.23 35.23 -1.82
N VAL A 81 9.32 34.46 -2.91
CA VAL A 81 10.15 34.82 -4.08
C VAL A 81 9.50 35.94 -4.89
N GLU A 82 8.17 35.94 -5.04
CA GLU A 82 7.43 37.01 -5.71
C GLU A 82 7.55 38.34 -4.96
N LYS A 83 7.45 38.33 -3.63
CA LYS A 83 7.63 39.55 -2.81
C LYS A 83 9.06 40.10 -2.80
N GLU A 84 10.07 39.26 -2.99
CA GLU A 84 11.46 39.70 -3.06
C GLU A 84 11.82 40.29 -4.44
N ALA A 85 11.15 39.86 -5.51
CA ALA A 85 11.34 40.39 -6.86
C ALA A 85 10.76 41.80 -7.06
N GLU A 86 9.85 42.25 -6.20
CA GLU A 86 9.16 43.55 -6.31
C GLU A 86 9.82 44.67 -5.48
N LYS A 87 10.97 44.38 -4.85
CA LYS A 87 11.75 45.36 -4.06
C LYS A 87 13.13 45.66 -4.66
N ILE A 88 13.26 45.64 -5.98
CA ILE A 88 14.43 46.14 -6.73
C ILE A 88 13.99 47.24 -7.69
#